data_AF-K9AFT6-F1
#
_entry.id   AF-K9AFT6-F1
#
_cell.length_a   1.000
_cell.length_b   1.000
_cell.length_c   1.000
_cell.angle_alpha   90.00
_cell.angle_beta   90.00
_cell.angle_gamma   90.00
#
_symmetry.space_group_name_H-M   'P 1'
#
loop_
_entity.id
_entity.type
_entity.pdbx_description
1 polymer ?
#
loop_
_entity_poly.entity_id
_entity_poly.type
_entity_poly.pdbx_seq_one_letter_code
_entity_poly.pdbx_strand_id
1 'polypeptide(L)'
;MARKVRNIGNQYTKTEDKRKISKNKRRAIIKKRIALFGGILLLFLIFLGFMVFNQINHNNHLSDERVKKEEEYKKLQEQEITLKEKLHNLNDKNYVEKVARDDYSLSNDGEIIFRLPKDEKNKDQSQDSKE
;
A
#
# COMPACT_ATOMS: atom_id res chain seq x y z
N MET A 1 -56.50 38.67 39.02
CA MET A 1 -57.01 37.36 39.51
C MET A 1 -57.35 36.48 38.32
N ALA A 2 -56.63 35.36 38.12
CA ALA A 2 -56.90 34.45 37.01
C ALA A 2 -58.17 33.63 37.29
N ARG A 3 -59.17 33.71 36.40
CA ARG A 3 -60.43 32.97 36.54
C ARG A 3 -60.20 31.48 36.25
N LYS A 4 -60.54 30.62 37.20
CA LYS A 4 -60.51 29.16 37.06
C LYS A 4 -61.61 28.72 36.10
N VAL A 5 -61.26 28.51 34.84
CA VAL A 5 -62.17 27.98 33.80
C VAL A 5 -62.54 26.54 34.18
N ARG A 6 -63.84 26.28 34.38
CA ARG A 6 -64.34 24.93 34.67
C ARG A 6 -64.70 24.24 33.36
N ASN A 7 -64.16 23.04 33.17
CA ASN A 7 -64.51 22.21 32.03
C ASN A 7 -65.96 21.75 32.16
N ILE A 8 -66.77 22.08 31.14
CA ILE A 8 -68.14 21.58 31.02
C ILE A 8 -68.00 20.08 30.75
N GLY A 9 -68.51 19.23 31.65
CA GLY A 9 -68.41 17.78 31.60
C GLY A 9 -69.19 17.14 30.45
N ASN A 10 -68.90 17.53 29.21
CA ASN A 10 -69.55 17.05 28.02
C ASN A 10 -68.96 15.70 27.58
N GLN A 11 -69.81 14.76 27.19
CA GLN A 11 -69.37 13.45 26.71
C GLN A 11 -68.59 13.56 25.40
N TYR A 12 -68.96 14.50 24.53
CA TYR A 12 -68.29 14.73 23.25
C TYR A 12 -66.81 15.12 23.44
N THR A 13 -66.54 16.13 24.28
CA THR A 13 -65.17 16.59 24.57
C THR A 13 -64.33 15.52 25.24
N LYS A 14 -64.94 14.71 26.13
CA LYS A 14 -64.27 13.56 26.76
C LYS A 14 -63.82 12.50 25.76
N THR A 15 -64.59 12.23 24.71
CA THR A 15 -64.20 11.25 23.67
C THR A 15 -63.08 11.77 22.77
N GLU A 16 -63.13 13.04 22.39
CA GLU A 16 -62.10 13.67 21.55
C GLU A 16 -60.77 13.83 22.31
N ASP A 17 -60.81 14.17 23.59
CA ASP A 17 -59.61 14.23 24.43
C ASP A 17 -58.98 12.84 24.61
N LYS A 18 -59.79 11.79 24.82
CA LYS A 18 -59.30 10.41 24.86
C LYS A 18 -58.63 9.99 23.54
N ARG A 19 -59.20 10.38 22.40
CA ARG A 19 -58.62 10.15 21.06
C ARG A 19 -57.31 10.91 20.85
N LYS A 20 -57.22 12.16 21.32
CA LYS A 20 -55.97 12.94 21.27
C LYS A 20 -54.88 12.34 22.16
N ILE A 21 -55.24 11.93 23.37
CA ILE A 21 -54.32 11.28 24.32
C ILE A 21 -53.80 9.96 23.74
N SER A 22 -54.65 9.12 23.17
CA SER A 22 -54.21 7.85 22.56
C SER A 22 -53.34 8.06 21.32
N LYS A 23 -53.67 9.03 20.45
CA LYS A 23 -52.84 9.43 19.31
C LYS A 23 -51.46 9.95 19.76
N ASN A 24 -51.41 10.79 20.79
CA ASN A 24 -50.17 11.32 21.33
C ASN A 24 -49.31 10.23 21.98
N LYS A 25 -49.92 9.29 22.73
CA LYS A 25 -49.22 8.11 23.26
C LYS A 25 -48.63 7.25 22.14
N ARG A 26 -49.40 6.98 21.08
CA ARG A 26 -48.92 6.22 19.92
C ARG A 26 -47.75 6.94 19.21
N ARG A 27 -47.85 8.25 19.00
CA ARG A 27 -46.77 9.06 18.43
C ARG A 27 -45.50 9.05 19.30
N ALA A 28 -45.65 9.13 20.62
CA ALA A 28 -44.52 9.07 21.54
C ALA A 28 -43.81 7.70 21.48
N ILE A 29 -44.56 6.60 21.39
CA ILE A 29 -44.00 5.25 21.23
C ILE A 29 -43.26 5.12 19.89
N ILE A 30 -43.84 5.61 18.80
CA ILE A 30 -43.22 5.58 17.47
C ILE A 30 -41.93 6.41 17.46
N LYS A 31 -41.92 7.63 18.03
CA LYS A 31 -40.71 8.46 18.14
C LYS A 31 -39.61 7.77 18.95
N LYS A 32 -39.96 7.09 20.05
CA LYS A 32 -38.99 6.31 20.84
C LYS A 32 -38.39 5.16 20.03
N ARG A 33 -39.22 4.44 19.25
CA ARG A 33 -38.73 3.36 18.37
C ARG A 33 -37.80 3.91 17.28
N ILE A 34 -38.18 4.99 16.62
CA ILE A 34 -37.35 5.62 15.58
C ILE A 34 -36.03 6.14 16.17
N ALA A 35 -36.06 6.73 17.37
CA ALA A 35 -34.84 7.19 18.03
C ALA A 35 -33.89 6.02 18.37
N LEU A 36 -34.42 4.88 18.81
CA LEU A 36 -33.63 3.67 19.07
C LEU A 36 -33.02 3.13 17.77
N PHE A 37 -33.84 2.89 16.74
CA PHE A 37 -33.34 2.36 15.46
C PHE A 37 -32.40 3.35 14.75
N GLY A 38 -32.70 4.63 14.78
CA GLY A 38 -31.84 5.68 14.24
C GLY A 38 -30.52 5.81 14.98
N GLY A 39 -30.54 5.70 16.32
CA GLY A 39 -29.33 5.68 17.14
C GLY A 39 -28.45 4.46 16.85
N ILE A 40 -29.05 3.28 16.72
CA ILE A 40 -28.34 2.05 16.34
C ILE A 40 -27.74 2.20 14.94
N LEU A 41 -28.50 2.71 13.96
CA LEU A 41 -28.01 2.93 12.61
C LEU A 41 -26.86 3.96 12.58
N LEU A 42 -26.94 5.03 13.37
CA LEU A 42 -25.88 6.02 13.51
C LEU A 42 -24.60 5.39 14.08
N LEU A 43 -24.71 4.56 15.12
CA LEU A 43 -23.57 3.83 15.69
C LEU A 43 -22.94 2.90 14.66
N PHE A 44 -23.75 2.18 13.88
CA PHE A 44 -23.27 1.36 12.77
C PHE A 44 -22.51 2.19 11.73
N LEU A 45 -23.04 3.35 11.32
CA LEU A 45 -22.37 4.23 10.37
C LEU A 45 -21.04 4.76 10.88
N ILE A 46 -20.97 5.16 12.16
CA ILE A 46 -19.72 5.60 12.80
C ILE A 46 -18.71 4.45 12.84
N PHE A 47 -19.16 3.24 13.20
CA PHE A 47 -18.31 2.06 13.25
C PHE A 47 -17.76 1.69 11.86
N LEU A 48 -18.61 1.67 10.83
CA LEU A 48 -18.19 1.44 9.45
C LEU A 48 -17.22 2.53 8.98
N GLY A 49 -17.49 3.80 9.28
CA GLY A 49 -16.60 4.91 8.95
C GLY A 49 -15.22 4.75 9.58
N PHE A 50 -15.16 4.37 10.86
CA PHE A 50 -13.91 4.06 11.55
C PHE A 50 -13.19 2.86 10.92
N MET A 51 -13.90 1.79 10.59
CA MET A 51 -13.32 0.60 9.94
C MET A 51 -12.70 0.95 8.58
N VAL A 52 -13.42 1.70 7.74
CA VAL A 52 -12.92 2.14 6.43
C VAL A 52 -11.70 3.05 6.56
N PHE A 53 -11.71 3.98 7.52
CA PHE A 53 -10.56 4.85 7.77
C PHE A 53 -9.30 4.05 8.16
N ASN A 54 -9.43 3.07 9.06
CA ASN A 54 -8.32 2.18 9.41
C ASN A 54 -7.87 1.33 8.23
N GLN A 55 -8.80 0.84 7.40
CA GLN A 55 -8.50 0.04 6.22
C GLN A 55 -7.71 0.83 5.17
N ILE A 56 -8.05 2.10 4.93
CA ILE A 56 -7.33 2.97 3.99
C ILE A 56 -5.87 3.16 4.43
N ASN A 57 -5.65 3.44 5.71
CA ASN A 57 -4.29 3.60 6.25
C ASN A 57 -3.47 2.30 6.12
N HIS A 58 -4.08 1.15 6.40
CA HIS A 58 -3.41 -0.14 6.26
C HIS A 58 -3.11 -0.47 4.79
N ASN A 59 -4.06 -0.18 3.88
CA ASN A 59 -3.90 -0.44 2.45
C ASN A 59 -2.79 0.41 1.82
N ASN A 60 -2.63 1.67 2.24
CA ASN A 60 -1.55 2.52 1.75
C ASN A 60 -0.17 2.02 2.21
N HIS A 61 -0.05 1.53 3.44
CA HIS A 61 1.20 0.93 3.91
C HIS A 61 1.53 -0.36 3.14
N LEU A 62 0.51 -1.16 2.84
CA LEU A 62 0.64 -2.37 2.02
C LEU A 62 1.06 -2.06 0.58
N SER A 63 0.57 -1.00 -0.04
CA SER A 63 1.00 -0.61 -1.39
C SER A 63 2.47 -0.20 -1.43
N ASP A 64 2.93 0.56 -0.43
CA ASP A 64 4.32 1.01 -0.37
C ASP A 64 5.28 -0.17 -0.12
N GLU A 65 4.91 -1.10 0.78
CA GLU A 65 5.68 -2.32 0.97
C GLU A 65 5.72 -3.20 -0.28
N ARG A 66 4.61 -3.26 -1.05
CA ARG A 66 4.56 -4.02 -2.31
C ARG A 66 5.53 -3.44 -3.32
N VAL A 67 5.54 -2.12 -3.51
CA VAL A 67 6.46 -1.45 -4.44
C VAL A 67 7.91 -1.69 -4.05
N LYS A 68 8.27 -1.54 -2.77
CA LYS A 68 9.64 -1.79 -2.28
C LYS A 68 10.08 -3.23 -2.52
N LYS A 69 9.22 -4.20 -2.18
CA LYS A 69 9.52 -5.63 -2.40
C LYS A 69 9.64 -5.98 -3.87
N GLU A 70 8.86 -5.33 -4.74
CA GLU A 70 8.95 -5.55 -6.19
C GLU A 70 10.23 -4.94 -6.78
N GLU A 71 10.65 -3.76 -6.32
CA GLU A 71 11.96 -3.19 -6.67
C GLU A 71 13.13 -4.07 -6.20
N GLU A 72 13.07 -4.55 -4.96
CA GLU A 72 14.08 -5.46 -4.41
C GLU A 72 14.14 -6.78 -5.20
N TYR A 73 12.97 -7.32 -5.56
CA TYR A 73 12.88 -8.52 -6.40
C TYR A 73 13.52 -8.31 -7.78
N LYS A 74 13.24 -7.17 -8.44
CA LYS A 74 13.85 -6.83 -9.73
C LYS A 74 15.37 -6.70 -9.62
N LYS A 75 15.88 -6.05 -8.58
CA LYS A 75 17.32 -5.96 -8.33
C LYS A 75 17.96 -7.34 -8.14
N LEU A 76 17.31 -8.22 -7.38
CA LEU A 76 17.78 -9.60 -7.20
C LEU A 76 17.79 -10.38 -8.51
N GLN A 77 16.76 -10.24 -9.35
CA GLN A 77 16.74 -10.87 -10.67
C GLN A 77 17.85 -10.38 -11.59
N GLU A 78 18.09 -9.06 -11.64
CA GLU A 78 19.21 -8.50 -12.41
C GLU A 78 20.56 -9.01 -11.92
N GLN A 79 20.74 -9.09 -10.60
CA GLN A 79 21.94 -9.67 -9.99
C GLN A 79 22.09 -11.14 -10.37
N GLU A 80 21.02 -11.94 -10.32
CA GLU A 80 21.04 -13.34 -10.70
C GLU A 80 21.45 -13.52 -12.18
N ILE A 81 20.87 -12.72 -13.07
CA ILE A 81 21.21 -12.74 -14.51
C ILE A 81 22.68 -12.40 -14.71
N THR A 82 23.15 -11.31 -14.08
CA THR A 82 24.55 -10.87 -14.17
C THR A 82 25.50 -11.94 -13.63
N LEU A 83 25.14 -12.59 -12.53
CA LEU A 83 25.97 -13.62 -11.91
C LEU A 83 25.99 -14.90 -12.74
N LYS A 84 24.87 -15.27 -13.36
CA LYS A 84 24.78 -16.39 -14.31
C LYS A 84 25.61 -16.13 -15.56
N GLU A 85 25.57 -14.91 -16.09
CA GLU A 85 26.39 -14.52 -17.23
C GLU A 85 27.88 -14.56 -16.89
N LYS A 86 28.28 -14.02 -15.73
CA LYS A 86 29.66 -14.12 -15.24
C LYS A 86 30.08 -15.59 -15.08
N LEU A 87 29.23 -16.43 -14.49
CA LEU A 87 29.52 -17.85 -14.32
C LEU A 87 29.69 -18.56 -15.68
N HIS A 88 28.82 -18.24 -16.64
CA HIS A 88 28.92 -18.76 -17.99
C HIS A 88 30.23 -18.34 -18.66
N ASN A 89 30.59 -17.05 -18.57
CA ASN A 89 31.83 -16.53 -19.12
C ASN A 89 33.07 -17.13 -18.44
N LEU A 90 33.03 -17.36 -17.12
CA LEU A 90 34.11 -18.04 -16.40
C LEU A 90 34.26 -19.51 -16.82
N ASN A 91 33.16 -20.17 -17.18
CA ASN A 91 33.17 -21.57 -17.62
C ASN A 91 33.50 -21.73 -19.11
N ASP A 92 33.41 -20.65 -19.90
CA ASP A 92 33.79 -20.65 -21.31
C ASP A 92 35.31 -20.50 -21.46
N LYS A 93 35.96 -21.57 -21.93
CA LYS A 93 37.40 -21.62 -22.17
C LYS A 93 37.87 -20.52 -23.13
N ASN A 94 37.08 -20.15 -24.14
CA ASN A 94 37.46 -19.11 -25.11
C ASN A 94 37.48 -17.73 -24.46
N TYR A 95 36.53 -17.46 -23.56
CA TYR A 95 36.47 -16.20 -22.82
C TYR A 95 37.66 -16.07 -21.87
N VAL A 96 37.99 -17.14 -21.14
CA VAL A 96 39.16 -17.19 -20.24
C VAL A 96 40.47 -17.02 -21.01
N GLU A 97 40.61 -17.68 -22.16
CA GLU A 97 41.78 -17.54 -23.03
C GLU A 97 41.93 -16.11 -23.56
N LYS A 98 40.82 -15.47 -23.95
CA LYS A 98 40.82 -14.07 -24.40
C LYS A 98 41.25 -13.13 -23.28
N VAL A 99 40.68 -13.26 -22.08
CA VAL A 99 41.10 -12.47 -20.90
C VAL A 99 42.59 -12.70 -20.59
N ALA A 100 43.07 -13.93 -20.67
CA ALA A 100 44.50 -14.22 -20.45
C ALA A 100 45.41 -13.56 -21.50
N ARG A 101 45.00 -13.54 -22.77
CA ARG A 101 45.73 -12.87 -23.86
C ARG A 101 45.70 -11.34 -23.71
N ASP A 102 44.52 -10.77 -23.44
CA ASP A 102 44.28 -9.33 -23.39
C ASP A 102 44.86 -8.68 -22.12
N ASP A 103 44.54 -9.21 -20.93
CA ASP A 103 44.90 -8.59 -19.65
C ASP A 103 46.26 -9.08 -19.12
N TYR A 104 46.60 -10.35 -19.37
CA TYR A 104 47.81 -10.98 -18.83
C TYR A 104 48.89 -11.22 -19.90
N SER A 105 48.67 -10.82 -21.15
CA SER A 105 49.62 -10.99 -22.26
C SER A 105 50.10 -12.44 -22.43
N LEU A 106 49.22 -13.42 -22.19
CA LEU A 106 49.50 -14.83 -22.43
C LEU A 106 49.55 -15.09 -23.95
N SER A 107 50.55 -15.82 -24.42
CA SER A 107 50.67 -16.22 -25.82
C SER A 107 51.12 -17.67 -25.90
N ASN A 108 50.70 -18.38 -26.95
CA ASN A 108 51.10 -19.77 -27.17
C ASN A 108 52.50 -19.88 -27.77
N ASP A 109 53.05 -21.09 -27.73
CA ASP A 109 54.38 -21.38 -28.24
C ASP A 109 54.46 -21.08 -29.75
N GLY A 110 55.32 -20.12 -30.13
CA GLY A 110 55.48 -19.64 -31.51
C GLY A 110 54.73 -18.35 -31.87
N GLU A 111 53.95 -17.74 -30.96
CA GLU A 111 53.28 -16.45 -31.17
C GLU A 111 54.17 -15.26 -30.73
N ILE A 112 54.09 -14.11 -31.41
CA ILE A 112 54.87 -12.88 -31.10
C ILE A 112 53.93 -11.76 -30.67
N ILE A 113 54.14 -11.23 -29.45
CA ILE A 113 53.32 -10.15 -28.88
C ILE A 113 53.85 -8.79 -29.33
N PHE A 114 53.04 -8.02 -30.05
CA PHE A 114 53.34 -6.62 -30.41
C PHE A 114 52.63 -5.66 -29.45
N ARG A 115 53.39 -4.82 -28.76
CA ARG A 115 52.84 -3.74 -27.92
C ARG A 115 52.78 -2.46 -28.75
N LEU A 116 51.59 -1.94 -29.01
CA LEU A 116 51.47 -0.69 -29.73
C LEU A 116 51.66 0.49 -28.76
N PRO A 117 52.34 1.59 -29.15
CA PRO A 117 52.55 2.77 -28.29
C PRO A 117 51.26 3.46 -27.80
N LYS A 118 50.09 3.08 -28.33
CA LYS A 118 48.79 3.58 -27.87
C LYS A 118 48.31 2.88 -26.59
N ASP A 119 48.81 1.68 -26.29
CA ASP A 119 48.32 0.86 -25.18
C ASP A 119 48.93 1.26 -23.83
N GLU A 120 50.05 1.97 -23.83
CA GLU A 120 50.65 2.50 -22.59
C GLU A 120 49.79 3.60 -21.95
N LYS A 121 49.00 4.34 -22.74
CA LYS A 121 48.12 5.40 -22.21
C LYS A 121 46.87 4.89 -21.48
N ASN A 122 46.52 3.60 -21.63
CA ASN A 122 45.34 3.00 -21.00
C ASN A 122 45.65 2.29 -19.68
N LYS A 123 46.92 1.98 -19.38
CA LYS A 123 47.30 1.25 -18.16
C LYS A 123 47.31 2.12 -16.90
N ASP A 124 47.54 3.43 -17.03
CA ASP A 124 47.56 4.35 -15.89
C ASP A 124 46.16 4.66 -15.31
N GLN A 125 45.06 4.38 -16.03
CA GLN A 125 43.70 4.68 -15.56
C GLN A 125 43.04 3.52 -14.79
N SER A 126 43.62 2.31 -14.81
CA SER A 126 42.99 1.12 -14.20
C SER A 126 43.51 0.80 -12.79
N GLN A 127 44.52 1.54 -12.30
CA GLN A 127 45.06 1.37 -10.94
C GLN A 127 44.49 2.35 -9.91
N ASP A 128 43.74 3.39 -10.31
CA ASP A 128 43.30 4.49 -9.43
C ASP A 128 41.82 4.39 -8.98
N SER A 129 41.16 3.23 -9.14
CA SER A 129 39.74 3.03 -8.75
C SER A 129 39.53 1.93 -7.69
N LYS A 130 40.57 1.60 -6.93
CA LYS A 130 40.50 0.66 -5.78
C LYS A 130 40.80 1.32 -4.43
N GLU A 131 40.34 2.56 -4.24
CA GLU A 131 40.18 3.16 -2.90
C GLU A 131 38.75 3.62 -2.69
#